data_AF-A0A7R9BNW5-F1
#
_entry.id   AF-A0A7R9BNW5-F1
#
_cell.length_a   1.000
_cell.length_b   1.000
_cell.length_c   1.000
_cell.angle_alpha   90.00
_cell.angle_beta   90.00
_cell.angle_gamma   90.00
#
_symmetry.space_group_name_H-M   'P 1'
#
loop_
_entity.id
_entity.type
_entity.pdbx_description
1 polymer ?
#
loop_
_entity_poly.entity_id
_entity_poly.type
_entity_poly.pdbx_seq_one_letter_code
_entity_poly.pdbx_strand_id
1 'polypeptide(L)'
;MGQLGAAGVLLALFGMVSAQGMSKLCSQDGDGSFYDFSAEKLDGSGTINFKDYSGKQEPGANATEIYNTIKYVRPGNGFVPKFQLFKKVEVNGGNASVIYKYLK
;
A
#
# COMPACT_ATOMS: atom_id res chain seq x y z
N MET A 1 -22.79 -61.03 30.31
CA MET A 1 -22.08 -60.56 31.52
C MET A 1 -20.63 -61.04 31.35
N GLY A 2 -19.71 -60.35 30.68
CA GLY A 2 -19.30 -58.96 30.83
C GLY A 2 -18.06 -58.92 31.72
N GLN A 3 -16.84 -58.98 31.15
CA GLN A 3 -15.66 -58.38 31.77
C GLN A 3 -14.46 -58.23 30.80
N LEU A 4 -14.11 -56.95 30.60
CA LEU A 4 -12.80 -56.30 30.39
C LEU A 4 -11.61 -57.05 29.76
N GLY A 5 -10.98 -56.33 28.82
CA GLY A 5 -9.58 -56.53 28.42
C GLY A 5 -9.11 -55.48 27.41
N ALA A 6 -9.24 -54.19 27.74
CA ALA A 6 -8.74 -53.09 26.94
C ALA A 6 -7.20 -53.02 27.03
N ALA A 7 -6.51 -53.09 25.90
CA ALA A 7 -5.09 -52.76 25.82
C ALA A 7 -4.75 -52.16 24.45
N GLY A 8 -4.52 -50.85 24.44
CA GLY A 8 -3.47 -50.24 23.63
C GLY A 8 -3.74 -50.03 22.14
N VAL A 9 -4.50 -48.97 21.82
CA VAL A 9 -4.17 -48.17 20.63
C VAL A 9 -3.89 -46.76 21.13
N LEU A 10 -2.62 -46.53 21.46
CA LEU A 10 -2.05 -45.22 21.72
C LEU A 10 -2.00 -44.46 20.39
N LEU A 11 -3.13 -43.84 20.01
CA LEU A 11 -3.15 -42.94 18.86
C LEU A 11 -2.52 -41.61 19.31
N ALA A 12 -1.24 -41.48 18.98
CA ALA A 12 -0.43 -40.31 19.28
C ALA A 12 -1.13 -39.04 18.81
N LEU A 13 -1.33 -38.11 19.75
CA LEU A 13 -1.54 -36.69 19.50
C LEU A 13 -0.29 -36.14 18.81
N PHE A 14 -0.18 -36.32 17.50
CA PHE A 14 0.80 -35.60 16.70
C PHE A 14 0.32 -34.16 16.59
N GLY A 15 1.02 -33.30 17.32
CA GLY A 15 0.70 -31.90 17.50
C GLY A 15 0.47 -31.17 16.18
N MET A 16 -0.66 -30.48 16.12
CA MET A 16 -0.84 -29.33 15.27
C MET A 16 0.10 -28.23 15.76
N VAL A 17 1.25 -28.08 15.11
CA VAL A 17 1.93 -26.78 15.03
C VAL A 17 2.24 -26.56 13.56
N SER A 18 1.29 -25.93 12.88
CA SER A 18 1.58 -25.23 11.64
C SER A 18 2.45 -24.03 12.00
N ALA A 19 3.75 -24.14 11.73
CA ALA A 19 4.63 -22.98 11.69
C ALA A 19 4.46 -22.30 10.32
N GLN A 20 3.40 -21.50 10.18
CA GLN A 20 3.25 -20.60 9.03
C GLN A 20 2.99 -19.19 9.55
N GLY A 21 3.94 -18.30 9.27
CA GLY A 21 3.76 -16.86 9.46
C GLY A 21 4.82 -16.17 10.32
N MET A 22 6.11 -16.49 10.13
CA MET A 22 7.12 -15.47 10.45
C MET A 22 7.07 -14.46 9.31
N SER A 23 6.36 -13.35 9.54
CA SER A 23 6.41 -12.19 8.66
C SER A 23 7.88 -11.79 8.50
N LYS A 24 8.32 -11.71 7.25
CA LYS A 24 9.65 -11.24 6.90
C LYS A 24 9.74 -9.76 7.26
N LEU A 25 10.03 -9.49 8.53
CA LEU A 25 10.32 -8.15 9.04
C LEU A 25 11.69 -7.75 8.51
N CYS A 26 11.64 -6.94 7.45
CA CYS A 26 12.71 -6.08 6.94
C CYS A 26 14.08 -6.74 6.75
N SER A 27 14.31 -7.29 5.56
CA SER A 27 15.44 -6.93 4.68
C SER A 27 15.57 -7.98 3.59
N GLN A 28 15.53 -7.57 2.31
CA GLN A 28 16.32 -8.19 1.24
C GLN A 28 16.66 -7.10 0.22
N ASP A 29 17.94 -6.74 0.17
CA ASP A 29 18.57 -6.23 -1.05
C ASP A 29 18.30 -7.24 -2.17
N GLY A 30 17.50 -6.85 -3.15
CA GLY A 30 17.00 -7.73 -4.20
C GLY A 30 16.11 -7.00 -5.22
N ASP A 31 16.09 -7.54 -6.42
CA ASP A 31 15.45 -7.14 -7.69
C ASP A 31 13.90 -7.11 -7.69
N GLY A 32 13.27 -6.76 -6.56
CA GLY A 32 11.82 -6.68 -6.41
C GLY A 32 11.21 -5.33 -6.78
N SER A 33 9.94 -5.34 -7.19
CA SER A 33 9.14 -4.12 -7.38
C SER A 33 8.26 -3.85 -6.16
N PHE A 34 7.88 -2.60 -5.95
CA PHE A 34 6.87 -2.22 -4.94
C PHE A 34 5.57 -3.05 -5.05
N TYR A 35 5.25 -3.54 -6.26
CA TYR A 35 4.06 -4.34 -6.54
C TYR A 35 4.11 -5.78 -6.01
N ASP A 36 5.27 -6.25 -5.53
CA ASP A 36 5.41 -7.58 -4.93
C ASP A 36 5.00 -7.61 -3.46
N PHE A 37 4.69 -6.45 -2.88
CA PHE A 37 4.31 -6.30 -1.48
C PHE A 37 2.80 -6.15 -1.29
N SER A 38 2.35 -6.44 -0.07
CA SER A 38 0.99 -6.26 0.40
C SER A 38 0.99 -5.75 1.84
N ALA A 39 -0.13 -5.14 2.27
CA ALA A 39 -0.29 -4.62 3.62
C ALA A 39 -1.70 -4.87 4.14
N GLU A 40 -1.84 -5.14 5.44
CA GLU A 40 -3.14 -5.20 6.09
C GLU A 40 -3.77 -3.82 6.21
N LYS A 41 -5.08 -3.76 5.99
CA LYS A 41 -5.84 -2.53 6.19
C LYS A 41 -5.92 -2.23 7.68
N LEU A 42 -5.88 -0.94 8.01
CA LEU A 42 -5.98 -0.46 9.40
C LEU A 42 -7.31 -0.85 10.08
N ASP A 43 -8.38 -1.07 9.30
CA ASP A 43 -9.68 -1.50 9.80
C ASP A 43 -9.80 -3.02 10.01
N GLY A 44 -8.73 -3.78 9.75
CA GLY A 44 -8.72 -5.25 9.85
C GLY A 44 -9.60 -5.96 8.82
N SER A 45 -10.17 -5.26 7.84
CA SER A 45 -11.07 -5.84 6.83
C SER A 45 -10.35 -6.67 5.75
N GLY A 46 -9.05 -6.97 5.95
CA GLY A 46 -8.22 -7.79 5.07
C GLY A 46 -6.98 -7.08 4.55
N THR A 47 -6.39 -7.65 3.50
CA THR A 47 -5.09 -7.23 2.93
C THR A 47 -5.28 -6.50 1.60
N ILE A 48 -4.49 -5.44 1.37
CA ILE A 48 -4.33 -4.77 0.09
C ILE A 48 -3.08 -5.30 -0.60
N ASN A 49 -3.21 -5.77 -1.84
CA ASN A 49 -2.07 -6.08 -2.70
C ASN A 49 -1.68 -4.83 -3.51
N PHE A 50 -0.42 -4.40 -3.43
CA PHE A 50 -0.02 -3.17 -4.13
C PHE A 50 0.01 -3.34 -5.65
N LYS A 51 0.11 -4.57 -6.15
CA LYS A 51 -0.06 -4.90 -7.57
C LYS A 51 -1.36 -4.36 -8.18
N ASP A 52 -2.44 -4.28 -7.40
CA ASP A 52 -3.73 -3.75 -7.83
C ASP A 52 -3.70 -2.24 -8.16
N TYR A 53 -2.60 -1.57 -7.79
CA TYR A 53 -2.34 -0.16 -8.07
C TYR A 53 -1.24 0.05 -9.11
N SER A 54 -0.77 -1.03 -9.75
CA SER A 54 0.20 -0.91 -10.84
C SER A 54 -0.34 -0.04 -11.98
N GLY A 55 0.48 0.93 -12.39
CA GLY A 55 0.12 1.90 -13.44
C GLY A 55 -0.84 3.00 -12.99
N LYS A 56 -1.33 3.00 -11.74
CA LYS A 56 -2.09 4.13 -11.20
C LYS A 56 -1.12 5.24 -10.81
N GLN A 57 -1.43 6.47 -11.23
CA GLN A 57 -0.66 7.67 -10.90
C GLN A 57 -1.51 8.60 -10.05
N GLU A 58 -0.86 9.50 -9.33
CA GLU A 58 -1.53 10.59 -8.63
C GLU A 58 -2.41 11.41 -9.60
N PRO A 59 -3.63 11.81 -9.21
CA PRO A 59 -4.48 12.67 -10.02
C PRO A 59 -3.85 14.08 -10.08
N GLY A 60 -3.05 14.29 -11.13
CA GLY A 60 -2.20 15.47 -11.28
C GLY A 60 -1.56 15.56 -12.67
N ALA A 61 -2.10 14.85 -13.65
CA ALA A 61 -1.64 14.88 -15.03
C ALA A 61 -2.14 16.12 -15.77
N ASN A 62 -3.34 16.62 -15.41
CA ASN A 62 -3.96 17.78 -16.04
C ASN A 62 -4.69 18.68 -15.04
N ALA A 63 -5.12 19.85 -15.52
CA ALA A 63 -5.80 20.85 -14.69
C ALA A 63 -7.09 20.30 -14.05
N THR A 64 -7.89 19.55 -14.80
CA THR A 64 -9.18 19.01 -14.31
C THR A 64 -8.97 18.10 -13.10
N GLU A 65 -7.98 17.21 -13.15
CA GLU A 65 -7.64 16.33 -12.02
C GLU A 65 -7.17 17.12 -10.80
N ILE A 66 -6.33 18.14 -11.00
CA ILE A 66 -5.84 18.99 -9.91
C ILE A 66 -7.01 19.73 -9.25
N TYR A 67 -7.87 20.38 -10.03
CA TYR A 67 -9.03 21.11 -9.50
C TYR A 67 -10.03 20.19 -8.80
N ASN A 68 -10.31 19.00 -9.35
CA ASN A 68 -11.21 18.05 -8.73
C ASN A 68 -10.63 17.48 -7.43
N THR A 69 -9.33 17.20 -7.38
CA THR A 69 -8.64 16.74 -6.16
C THR A 69 -8.77 17.78 -5.05
N ILE A 70 -8.52 19.06 -5.36
CA ILE A 70 -8.64 20.15 -4.40
C ILE A 70 -10.09 20.33 -3.93
N LYS A 71 -11.06 20.27 -4.84
CA LYS A 71 -12.48 20.53 -4.57
C LYS A 71 -13.18 19.39 -3.82
N TYR A 72 -12.86 18.13 -4.14
CA TYR A 72 -13.62 16.97 -3.67
C TYR A 72 -12.82 16.00 -2.80
N VAL A 73 -11.48 16.01 -2.85
CA VAL A 73 -10.64 15.05 -2.11
C VAL A 73 -9.95 15.71 -0.92
N ARG A 74 -9.07 16.69 -1.16
CA ARG A 74 -8.33 17.41 -0.11
C ARG A 74 -7.86 18.78 -0.63
N PRO A 75 -8.27 19.92 -0.03
CA PRO A 75 -9.04 20.05 1.20
C PRO A 75 -10.46 19.45 1.16
N GLY A 76 -11.07 19.36 -0.02
CA GLY A 76 -12.43 18.84 -0.16
C GLY A 76 -13.50 19.86 0.23
N ASN A 77 -14.72 19.39 0.51
CA ASN A 77 -15.87 20.20 0.94
C ASN A 77 -16.18 21.40 0.01
N GLY A 78 -15.95 21.25 -1.30
CA GLY A 78 -16.22 22.30 -2.27
C GLY A 78 -15.20 23.45 -2.25
N PHE A 79 -14.04 23.27 -1.62
CA PHE A 79 -12.99 24.29 -1.57
C PHE A 79 -12.54 24.72 -2.98
N VAL A 80 -12.44 26.04 -3.19
CA VAL A 80 -11.96 26.65 -4.43
C VAL A 80 -10.81 27.61 -4.09
N PRO A 81 -9.61 27.43 -4.66
CA PRO A 81 -8.49 28.35 -4.46
C PRO A 81 -8.85 29.78 -4.88
N LYS A 82 -8.53 30.76 -4.03
CA LYS A 82 -8.69 32.20 -4.33
C LYS A 82 -7.41 32.84 -4.90
N PHE A 83 -6.49 32.02 -5.39
CA PHE A 83 -5.22 32.42 -5.95
C PHE A 83 -4.94 31.64 -7.23
N GLN A 84 -4.05 32.18 -8.06
CA GLN A 84 -3.72 31.58 -9.35
C GLN A 84 -2.93 30.27 -9.16
N LEU A 85 -3.40 29.21 -9.81
CA LEU A 85 -2.63 27.98 -10.00
C LEU A 85 -1.98 27.97 -11.37
N PHE A 86 -0.77 27.43 -11.45
CA PHE A 86 -0.02 27.27 -12.70
C PHE A 86 0.06 25.81 -13.12
N LYS A 87 0.43 25.56 -14.38
CA LYS A 87 0.68 24.20 -14.88
C LYS A 87 1.76 23.52 -14.03
N LYS A 88 1.62 22.20 -13.81
CA LYS A 88 2.65 21.39 -13.16
C LYS A 88 3.97 21.51 -13.94
N VAL A 89 5.04 21.82 -13.23
CA VAL A 89 6.42 21.93 -13.75
C VAL A 89 7.39 21.25 -12.81
N GLU A 90 8.55 20.87 -13.32
CA GLU A 90 9.66 20.42 -12.48
C GLU A 90 10.29 21.62 -11.76
N VAL A 91 10.53 21.46 -10.46
CA VAL A 91 11.17 22.48 -9.61
C VAL A 91 12.64 22.15 -9.31
N ASN A 92 13.04 20.90 -9.54
CA ASN A 92 14.38 20.36 -9.30
C ASN A 92 14.82 19.48 -10.48
N GLY A 93 16.11 19.14 -10.54
CA GLY A 93 16.69 18.32 -11.62
C GLY A 93 17.08 19.13 -12.87
N GLY A 94 17.58 18.42 -13.89
CA GLY A 94 18.07 19.03 -15.14
C GLY A 94 16.99 19.80 -15.90
N ASN A 95 15.74 19.31 -15.85
CA ASN A 95 14.59 19.91 -16.51
C ASN A 95 13.80 20.89 -15.63
N ALA A 96 14.34 21.30 -14.47
CA ALA A 96 13.70 22.32 -13.64
C ALA A 96 13.43 23.59 -14.45
N SER A 97 12.25 24.18 -14.25
CA SER A 97 11.87 25.40 -14.95
C SER A 97 12.79 26.58 -14.58
N VAL A 98 12.91 27.53 -15.52
CA VAL A 98 13.87 28.64 -15.43
C VAL A 98 13.68 29.47 -14.16
N ILE A 99 12.44 29.74 -13.76
CA ILE A 99 12.14 30.53 -12.56
C ILE A 99 12.69 29.85 -11.30
N TYR A 100 12.53 28.52 -11.15
CA TYR A 100 13.03 27.80 -9.98
C TYR A 100 14.54 27.58 -10.01
N LYS A 101 15.18 27.57 -11.19
CA LYS A 101 16.65 27.60 -11.30
C LYS A 101 17.21 28.96 -10.86
N TYR A 102 16.53 30.05 -11.19
CA TYR A 102 16.94 31.41 -10.83
C TYR A 102 16.77 31.70 -9.32
N LEU A 103 15.71 31.18 -8.69
CA LEU A 103 15.38 31.44 -7.28
C LEU A 103 16.18 30.61 -6.27
N LYS A 104 17.12 29.78 -6.72
CA LYS A 104 17.94 28.91 -5.85
C LYS A 104 19.13 29.62 -5.23
#